data_AF-A0A1G6L0U8-F1
#
_entry.id   AF-A0A1G6L0U8-F1
#
_cell.length_a   1.000
_cell.length_b   1.000
_cell.length_c   1.000
_cell.angle_alpha   90.00
_cell.angle_beta   90.00
_cell.angle_gamma   90.00
#
_symmetry.space_group_name_H-M   'P 1'
#
loop_
_entity.id
_entity.type
_entity.pdbx_description
1 polymer ?
#
loop_
_entity_poly.entity_id
_entity_poly.type
_entity_poly.pdbx_seq_one_letter_code
_entity_poly.pdbx_strand_id
1 'polypeptide(L)' 'MTNVPGDANRLRAVIAKIDTDNPLKVPFSFNQGHISPRLDRLEAKLAYMAEYIAYLEQRIESLEEQVVS' A
#
# COMPACT_ATOMS: atom_id res chain seq x y z
N MET A 1 -16.48 -10.08 -14.90
CA MET A 1 -15.65 -9.83 -13.71
C MET A 1 -15.66 -8.34 -13.43
N THR A 2 -16.58 -7.89 -12.57
CA THR A 2 -16.66 -6.48 -12.18
C THR A 2 -15.62 -6.25 -11.07
N ASN A 3 -14.61 -5.42 -11.34
CA ASN A 3 -13.70 -4.94 -10.30
C ASN A 3 -14.54 -4.31 -9.19
N VAL A 4 -14.64 -4.98 -8.05
CA VAL A 4 -15.44 -4.52 -6.92
C VAL A 4 -14.85 -3.18 -6.46
N PRO A 5 -15.60 -2.07 -6.49
CA PRO A 5 -15.07 -0.74 -6.17
C PRO A 5 -14.46 -0.59 -4.77
N GLY A 6 -14.72 -1.54 -3.87
CA GLY A 6 -14.26 -1.54 -2.49
C GLY A 6 -12.74 -1.64 -2.32
N ASP A 7 -12.03 -2.39 -3.17
CA ASP A 7 -10.59 -2.65 -2.99
C ASP A 7 -9.74 -1.41 -3.30
N ALA A 8 -10.11 -0.62 -4.33
CA ALA A 8 -9.44 0.65 -4.62
C ALA A 8 -9.65 1.69 -3.50
N ASN A 9 -10.81 1.68 -2.86
CA ASN A 9 -11.11 2.56 -1.73
C ASN A 9 -10.33 2.15 -0.47
N ARG A 10 -10.15 0.85 -0.24
CA ARG A 10 -9.32 0.33 0.86
C ARG A 10 -7.84 0.70 0.69
N LEU A 11 -7.28 0.49 -0.49
CA LEU A 11 -5.89 0.87 -0.79
C LEU A 11 -5.64 2.37 -0.53
N ARG A 12 -6.55 3.23 -1.02
CA ARG A 12 -6.46 4.68 -0.78
C ARG A 12 -6.51 5.03 0.70
N ALA A 13 -7.42 4.41 1.46
CA ALA A 13 -7.54 4.63 2.90
C ALA A 13 -6.27 4.24 3.66
N VAL A 14 -5.67 3.10 3.32
CA VAL A 14 -4.42 2.66 3.97
C VAL A 14 -3.26 3.57 3.61
N ILE A 15 -3.10 3.97 2.35
CA ILE A 15 -2.06 4.92 1.95
C ILE A 15 -2.23 6.24 2.70
N ALA A 16 -3.46 6.75 2.82
CA ALA A 16 -3.74 7.98 3.58
C ALA A 16 -3.40 7.83 5.06
N LYS A 17 -3.64 6.65 5.65
CA LYS A 17 -3.23 6.35 7.02
C LYS A 17 -1.71 6.36 7.16
N ILE A 18 -0.98 5.68 6.26
CA ILE A 18 0.50 5.66 6.25
C ILE A 18 1.07 7.09 6.11
N ASP A 19 0.45 7.92 5.26
CA ASP A 19 0.82 9.32 5.11
C ASP A 19 0.57 10.15 6.38
N THR A 20 -0.44 9.80 7.16
CA THR A 20 -0.75 10.45 8.45
C THR A 20 0.23 10.00 9.53
N ASP A 21 0.54 8.70 9.59
CA ASP A 21 1.43 8.11 10.59
C ASP A 21 2.90 8.52 10.37
N ASN A 22 3.30 8.79 9.11
CA ASN A 22 4.67 9.11 8.74
C ASN A 22 4.76 10.50 8.07
N PRO A 23 4.47 11.62 8.76
CA PRO A 23 4.34 12.95 8.15
C PRO A 23 5.63 13.41 7.43
N LEU A 24 5.47 14.04 6.26
CA LEU A 24 6.58 14.72 5.60
C LEU A 24 7.00 15.93 6.44
N LYS A 25 8.31 16.08 6.66
CA LYS A 25 8.86 17.28 7.27
C LYS A 25 9.07 18.35 6.18
N VAL A 26 8.55 19.55 6.44
CA VAL A 26 8.71 20.74 5.59
C VAL A 26 9.63 21.74 6.29
N PRO A 27 10.38 22.58 5.54
CA PRO A 27 10.39 22.74 4.08
C PRO A 27 11.11 21.59 3.34
N PHE A 28 10.76 21.32 2.07
CA PHE A 28 11.37 20.24 1.25
C PHE A 28 12.81 20.54 0.77
N SER A 29 13.62 21.21 1.59
CA SER A 29 15.03 21.41 1.31
C SER A 29 15.79 20.09 1.39
N PHE A 30 16.92 20.01 0.67
CA PHE A 30 17.87 18.90 0.76
C PHE A 30 18.58 18.98 2.12
N ASN A 31 17.90 18.51 3.16
CA ASN A 31 18.45 18.27 4.48
C ASN A 31 18.26 16.79 4.82
N GLN A 32 19.32 16.13 5.28
CA GLN A 32 19.29 14.72 5.68
C GLN A 32 18.19 14.45 6.71
N GLY A 33 17.90 15.40 7.62
CA GLY A 33 16.80 15.29 8.59
C GLY A 33 15.39 15.26 7.97
N HIS A 34 15.24 15.63 6.69
CA HIS A 34 13.98 15.57 5.94
C HIS A 34 13.95 14.39 4.95
N ILE A 35 15.11 13.81 4.61
CA ILE A 35 15.21 12.62 3.76
C ILE A 35 14.78 11.37 4.54
N SER A 36 15.25 11.18 5.79
CA SER A 36 14.88 9.99 6.56
C SER A 36 13.36 9.80 6.72
N PRO A 37 12.56 10.81 7.12
CA PRO A 37 11.11 10.66 7.19
C PRO A 37 10.43 10.34 5.85
N ARG A 38 11.03 10.74 4.72
CA ARG A 38 10.53 10.40 3.37
C ARG A 38 10.80 8.94 3.04
N LEU A 39 11.97 8.43 3.43
CA LEU A 39 12.34 7.02 3.25
C LEU A 39 11.46 6.13 4.13
N ASP A 40 11.29 6.46 5.41
CA ASP A 40 10.43 5.70 6.33
C ASP A 40 8.99 5.59 5.80
N ARG A 41 8.45 6.71 5.28
CA ARG A 41 7.13 6.74 4.63
C ARG A 41 7.07 5.84 3.40
N LEU A 42 8.10 5.86 2.55
CA LEU A 42 8.14 5.03 1.34
C LEU A 42 8.26 3.55 1.69
N GLU A 43 9.10 3.19 2.66
CA GLU A 43 9.24 1.82 3.16
C GLU A 43 7.90 1.30 3.71
N ALA A 44 7.19 2.09 4.52
CA ALA A 44 5.88 1.69 5.04
C ALA A 44 4.86 1.44 3.92
N LYS A 45 4.86 2.27 2.86
CA LYS A 45 3.98 2.04 1.69
C LYS A 45 4.38 0.79 0.92
N LEU A 46 5.68 0.54 0.72
CA LEU A 46 6.19 -0.63 0.02
C LEU A 46 5.87 -1.92 0.78
N ALA A 47 6.03 -1.93 2.11
CA ALA A 47 5.68 -3.08 2.95
C ALA A 47 4.21 -3.48 2.81
N TYR A 48 3.30 -2.50 2.94
CA TYR A 48 1.87 -2.76 2.74
C TYR A 48 1.55 -3.27 1.33
N MET A 49 2.18 -2.69 0.29
CA MET A 49 1.95 -3.14 -1.09
C MET A 49 2.40 -4.59 -1.30
N ALA A 50 3.54 -5.00 -0.72
CA ALA A 50 4.03 -6.37 -0.81
C ALA A 50 3.04 -7.37 -0.17
N GLU A 51 2.56 -7.08 1.04
CA GLU A 51 1.55 -7.90 1.73
C GLU A 51 0.24 -7.98 0.94
N TYR A 52 -0.19 -6.86 0.35
CA TYR A 52 -1.43 -6.81 -0.41
C TYR A 52 -1.33 -7.59 -1.72
N ILE A 53 -0.18 -7.59 -2.40
CA ILE A 53 0.07 -8.43 -3.58
C ILE A 53 -0.03 -9.91 -3.20
N ALA A 54 0.64 -10.33 -2.12
CA ALA A 54 0.60 -11.72 -1.67
C ALA A 54 -0.84 -12.19 -1.34
N TYR A 55 -1.64 -11.32 -0.71
CA TYR A 55 -3.06 -11.59 -0.46
C TYR A 55 -3.86 -11.74 -1.78
N LEU A 56 -3.61 -10.89 -2.78
CA LEU A 56 -4.29 -10.98 -4.06
C LEU A 56 -3.90 -12.25 -4.83
N GLU A 57 -2.63 -12.66 -4.78
CA GLU A 57 -2.16 -13.91 -5.39
C GLU A 57 -2.89 -15.13 -4.78
N GLN A 58 -2.97 -15.23 -3.45
CA GLN A 58 -3.72 -16.30 -2.78
C GLN A 58 -5.21 -16.30 -3.14
N ARG A 59 -5.81 -15.11 -3.27
CA ARG A 59 -7.22 -14.98 -3.64
C ARG A 59 -7.46 -15.37 -5.09
N ILE A 60 -6.51 -15.10 -5.99
CA ILE A 60 -6.58 -15.55 -7.39
C ILE A 60 -6.50 -17.08 -7.42
N GLU A 61 -5.54 -17.70 -6.74
CA GLU A 61 -5.39 -19.16 -6.68
C GLU A 61 -6.67 -19.85 -6.20
N SER A 62 -7.26 -19.35 -5.09
CA SER A 62 -8.52 -19.89 -4.57
C SER A 62 -9.71 -19.73 -5.53
N LEU A 63 -9.76 -18.62 -6.29
CA LEU A 63 -10.81 -18.41 -7.30
C LEU A 63 -10.59 -19.31 -8.52
N GLU A 64 -9.34 -19.54 -8.93
CA GLU A 64 -9.00 -20.45 -10.02
C GLU A 64 -9.40 -21.89 -9.69
N GLU A 65 -9.13 -22.36 -8.46
CA GLU A 65 -9.56 -23.68 -7.99
C GLU A 65 -11.09 -23.86 -8.08
N GLN A 66 -11.86 -22.84 -7.65
CA GLN A 66 -13.33 -22.87 -7.68
C GLN A 66 -13.91 -22.89 -9.09
N VAL A 67 -13.22 -22.30 -10.07
CA VAL A 67 -13.67 -22.28 -11.47
C VAL A 67 -13.36 -23.60 -12.19
N VAL A 68 -12.31 -24.31 -11.76
CA VAL A 68 -11.89 -25.58 -12.35
C VAL A 68 -12.62 -26.78 -11.75
N SER A 69 -13.14 -26.68 -10.51
CA SER A 69 -13.96 -27.70 -9.85
C SER A 69 -15.41 -27.73 -10.34
#